data_AF-A0A7J2JYG6-F1
#
_entry.id   AF-A0A7J2JYG6-F1
#
_cell.length_a   1.000
_cell.length_b   1.000
_cell.length_c   1.000
_cell.angle_alpha   90.00
_cell.angle_beta   90.00
_cell.angle_gamma   90.00
#
_symmetry.space_group_name_H-M   'P 1'
#
loop_
_entity.id
_entity.type
_entity.pdbx_description
1 polymer ?
#
loop_
_entity_poly.entity_id
_entity_poly.type
_entity_poly.pdbx_seq_one_letter_code
_entity_poly.pdbx_strand_id
1 'polypeptide(L)'
;MMEELLEKALRLLERYPLCDACLGRQFAMLGYGLTNAERGRAIKTALLLSSHLRARSKDGRALEIIRLLAKNGLFEPARSLLIKMGEEPPEAGECYLCQGVMERLDELATRALEAVSDYEFSSFLVGIRLPAWAEEREDQLRAEFGVEHGEGLRNELSREIGKRVMKALGKPVEHRKPDIAIIIEPFSGQVELQVSPVFVAGRYRKLVRG
;
A
#
# COMPACT_ATOMS: atom_id res chain seq x y z
N MET A 1 -23.29 -9.14 -11.03
CA MET A 1 -22.26 -9.86 -10.22
C MET A 1 -20.83 -9.48 -10.63
N MET A 2 -20.36 -9.74 -11.86
CA MET A 2 -19.04 -9.22 -12.32
C MET A 2 -19.09 -7.71 -12.61
N GLU A 3 -20.21 -7.23 -13.15
CA GLU A 3 -20.41 -5.82 -13.51
C GLU A 3 -20.39 -4.90 -12.29
N GLU A 4 -20.91 -5.35 -11.14
CA GLU A 4 -21.02 -4.53 -9.92
C GLU A 4 -19.66 -4.19 -9.30
N LEU A 5 -18.71 -5.15 -9.29
CA LEU A 5 -17.34 -4.91 -8.80
C LEU A 5 -16.61 -3.92 -9.69
N LEU A 6 -16.66 -4.14 -11.00
CA LEU A 6 -15.99 -3.27 -11.97
C LEU A 6 -16.62 -1.88 -12.01
N GLU A 7 -17.94 -1.78 -11.84
CA GLU A 7 -18.66 -0.51 -11.74
C GLU A 7 -18.29 0.25 -10.47
N LYS A 8 -18.22 -0.42 -9.31
CA LYS A 8 -17.75 0.20 -8.06
C LYS A 8 -16.29 0.68 -8.19
N ALA A 9 -15.42 -0.13 -8.80
CA ALA A 9 -14.04 0.26 -9.07
C ALA A 9 -13.96 1.45 -10.04
N LEU A 10 -14.79 1.48 -11.08
CA LEU A 10 -14.86 2.59 -12.02
C LEU A 10 -15.30 3.88 -11.31
N ARG A 11 -16.35 3.81 -10.48
CA ARG A 11 -16.83 4.96 -9.69
C ARG A 11 -15.76 5.50 -8.72
N LEU A 12 -14.99 4.62 -8.09
CA LEU A 12 -13.83 5.02 -7.29
C LEU A 12 -12.81 5.80 -8.12
N LEU A 13 -12.48 5.29 -9.31
CA LEU A 13 -11.53 5.93 -10.22
C LEU A 13 -12.07 7.22 -10.83
N GLU A 14 -13.38 7.36 -11.04
CA GLU A 14 -14.01 8.61 -11.49
C GLU A 14 -13.77 9.75 -10.49
N ARG A 15 -13.75 9.42 -9.19
CA ARG A 15 -13.60 10.40 -8.12
C ARG A 15 -12.16 10.64 -7.69
N TYR A 16 -11.36 9.58 -7.61
CA TYR A 16 -10.06 9.61 -6.98
C TYR A 16 -8.97 8.93 -7.83
N PRO A 17 -7.78 9.55 -7.95
CA PRO A 17 -6.62 8.86 -8.49
C PRO A 17 -6.15 7.76 -7.52
N LEU A 18 -6.05 6.51 -7.99
CA LEU A 18 -5.68 5.36 -7.17
C LEU A 18 -4.67 4.46 -7.91
N CYS A 19 -3.51 4.22 -7.28
CA CYS A 19 -2.53 3.26 -7.78
C CYS A 19 -3.05 1.81 -7.67
N ASP A 20 -2.35 0.86 -8.28
CA ASP A 20 -2.76 -0.55 -8.33
C ASP A 20 -3.04 -1.11 -6.93
N ALA A 21 -2.12 -0.90 -5.98
CA ALA A 21 -2.28 -1.41 -4.63
C ALA A 21 -3.42 -0.72 -3.86
N CYS A 22 -3.56 0.61 -3.98
CA CYS A 22 -4.60 1.36 -3.27
C CYS A 22 -6.01 1.06 -3.77
N LEU A 23 -6.18 0.81 -5.07
CA LEU A 23 -7.45 0.31 -5.61
C LEU A 23 -7.68 -1.14 -5.14
N GLY A 24 -6.67 -1.99 -5.27
CA GLY A 24 -6.79 -3.41 -4.93
C GLY A 24 -7.11 -3.66 -3.46
N ARG A 25 -6.54 -2.88 -2.53
CA ARG A 25 -6.83 -3.06 -1.11
C ARG A 25 -8.29 -2.75 -0.76
N GLN A 26 -9.02 -1.96 -1.55
CA GLN A 26 -10.46 -1.77 -1.34
C GLN A 26 -11.27 -3.06 -1.56
N PHE A 27 -10.66 -4.06 -2.19
CA PHE A 27 -11.25 -5.36 -2.48
C PHE A 27 -10.41 -6.50 -1.88
N ALA A 28 -9.62 -6.22 -0.83
CA ALA A 28 -8.63 -7.14 -0.29
C ALA A 28 -9.18 -8.51 0.09
N MET A 29 -10.42 -8.57 0.61
CA MET A 29 -11.08 -9.81 1.02
C MET A 29 -11.62 -10.68 -0.13
N LEU A 30 -11.55 -10.20 -1.38
CA LEU A 30 -12.09 -10.91 -2.53
C LEU A 30 -10.99 -11.62 -3.31
N GLY A 31 -10.95 -12.95 -3.31
CA GLY A 31 -9.96 -13.73 -4.07
C GLY A 31 -8.64 -13.92 -3.33
N TYR A 32 -8.21 -15.18 -3.21
CA TYR A 32 -7.09 -15.63 -2.36
C TYR A 32 -5.77 -15.70 -3.15
N GLY A 33 -4.64 -15.50 -2.44
CA GLY A 33 -3.29 -15.67 -3.01
C GLY A 33 -2.80 -14.52 -3.90
N LEU A 34 -3.53 -13.40 -3.93
CA LEU A 34 -3.18 -12.21 -4.70
C LEU A 34 -2.70 -11.10 -3.77
N THR A 35 -1.66 -10.39 -4.18
CA THR A 35 -1.34 -9.08 -3.61
C THR A 35 -2.41 -8.06 -4.03
N ASN A 36 -2.57 -7.00 -3.24
CA ASN A 36 -3.48 -5.92 -3.62
C ASN A 36 -3.01 -5.20 -4.90
N ALA A 37 -1.69 -5.10 -5.14
CA ALA A 37 -1.17 -4.56 -6.40
C ALA A 37 -1.64 -5.40 -7.60
N GLU A 38 -1.51 -6.73 -7.54
CA GLU A 38 -2.02 -7.62 -8.59
C GLU A 38 -3.53 -7.50 -8.75
N ARG A 39 -4.26 -7.42 -7.64
CA ARG A 39 -5.73 -7.29 -7.64
C ARG A 39 -6.18 -6.00 -8.33
N GLY A 40 -5.64 -4.85 -7.96
CA GLY A 40 -6.00 -3.58 -8.57
C GLY A 40 -5.56 -3.49 -10.03
N ARG A 41 -4.40 -4.05 -10.37
CA ARG A 41 -3.96 -4.19 -11.77
C ARG A 41 -4.92 -5.05 -12.58
N ALA A 42 -5.40 -6.17 -12.03
CA ALA A 42 -6.37 -7.04 -12.70
C ALA A 42 -7.70 -6.30 -12.97
N ILE A 43 -8.19 -5.56 -11.98
CA ILE A 43 -9.41 -4.73 -12.12
C ILE A 43 -9.24 -3.69 -13.23
N LYS A 44 -8.14 -2.93 -13.23
CA LYS A 44 -7.84 -1.92 -14.27
C LYS A 44 -7.66 -2.54 -15.65
N THR A 45 -7.05 -3.72 -15.71
CA THR A 45 -6.89 -4.48 -16.95
C THR A 45 -8.25 -4.89 -17.50
N ALA A 46 -9.15 -5.42 -16.67
CA ALA A 46 -10.51 -5.77 -17.08
C ALA A 46 -11.26 -4.54 -17.61
N LEU A 47 -11.23 -3.42 -16.88
CA LEU A 47 -11.83 -2.16 -17.34
C LEU A 47 -11.24 -1.69 -18.68
N LEU A 48 -9.93 -1.76 -18.86
CA LEU A 48 -9.24 -1.37 -20.10
C LEU A 48 -9.69 -2.25 -21.27
N LEU A 49 -9.70 -3.57 -21.09
CA LEU A 49 -10.07 -4.53 -22.14
C LEU A 49 -11.54 -4.35 -22.57
N SER A 50 -12.45 -4.25 -21.59
CA SER A 50 -13.87 -4.02 -21.86
C SER A 50 -14.12 -2.68 -22.57
N SER A 51 -13.41 -1.63 -22.15
CA SER A 51 -13.54 -0.30 -22.77
C SER A 51 -12.95 -0.27 -24.17
N HIS A 52 -11.77 -0.85 -24.38
CA HIS A 52 -11.17 -0.92 -25.72
C HIS A 52 -12.04 -1.70 -26.71
N LEU A 53 -12.67 -2.80 -26.26
CA LEU A 53 -13.61 -3.55 -27.09
C LEU A 53 -14.79 -2.67 -27.55
N ARG A 54 -15.36 -1.86 -26.65
CA ARG A 54 -16.49 -0.95 -26.94
C ARG A 54 -16.08 0.27 -27.76
N ALA A 55 -14.86 0.79 -27.58
CA ALA A 55 -14.36 1.93 -28.34
C ALA A 55 -14.30 1.65 -29.86
N ARG A 56 -14.09 0.38 -30.26
CA ARG A 56 -14.17 -0.04 -31.67
C ARG A 56 -15.56 0.18 -32.30
N SER A 57 -16.60 0.28 -31.47
CA SER A 57 -17.99 0.54 -31.89
C SER A 57 -18.36 2.03 -31.90
N LYS A 58 -17.37 2.95 -31.79
CA LYS A 58 -17.56 4.42 -31.69
C LYS A 58 -18.35 4.87 -30.44
N ASP A 59 -18.24 4.12 -29.35
CA ASP A 59 -18.79 4.53 -28.05
C ASP A 59 -17.88 5.59 -27.40
N GLY A 60 -18.38 6.83 -27.28
CA GLY A 60 -17.65 7.94 -26.65
C GLY A 60 -17.32 7.69 -25.18
N ARG A 61 -18.21 7.00 -24.44
CA ARG A 61 -18.00 6.67 -23.02
C ARG A 61 -16.83 5.71 -22.84
N ALA A 62 -16.60 4.81 -23.80
CA ALA A 62 -15.51 3.86 -23.75
C ALA A 62 -14.13 4.57 -23.82
N LEU A 63 -14.00 5.60 -24.65
CA LEU A 63 -12.78 6.41 -24.73
C LEU A 63 -12.54 7.20 -23.44
N GLU A 64 -13.61 7.75 -22.84
CA GLU A 64 -13.54 8.44 -21.55
C GLU A 64 -13.02 7.53 -20.43
N ILE A 65 -13.46 6.27 -20.37
CA ILE A 65 -12.96 5.31 -19.39
C ILE A 65 -11.47 5.02 -19.60
N ILE A 66 -11.01 4.89 -20.84
CA ILE A 66 -9.57 4.69 -21.12
C ILE A 66 -8.75 5.91 -20.66
N ARG A 67 -9.24 7.13 -20.94
CA ARG A 67 -8.62 8.38 -20.45
C ARG A 67 -8.63 8.45 -18.92
N LEU A 68 -9.70 8.00 -18.27
CA LEU A 68 -9.80 7.92 -16.82
C LEU A 68 -8.80 6.94 -16.22
N LEU A 69 -8.65 5.75 -16.81
CA LEU A 69 -7.64 4.76 -16.39
C LEU A 69 -6.22 5.29 -16.54
N ALA A 70 -5.94 6.06 -17.59
CA ALA A 70 -4.66 6.73 -17.79
C ALA A 70 -4.38 7.81 -16.74
N LYS A 71 -5.41 8.60 -16.36
CA LYS A 71 -5.28 9.74 -15.42
C LYS A 71 -5.40 9.32 -13.95
N ASN A 72 -6.56 8.84 -13.55
CA ASN A 72 -6.90 8.50 -12.17
C ASN A 72 -6.54 7.04 -11.87
N GLY A 73 -6.60 6.16 -12.87
CA GLY A 73 -6.10 4.79 -12.72
C GLY A 73 -4.58 4.71 -12.62
N LEU A 74 -3.82 5.77 -12.91
CA LEU A 74 -2.35 5.74 -12.94
C LEU A 74 -1.82 4.52 -13.74
N PHE A 75 -2.55 4.13 -14.79
CA PHE A 75 -2.39 2.84 -15.42
C PHE A 75 -1.67 2.99 -16.76
N GLU A 76 -0.38 2.65 -16.77
CA GLU A 76 0.49 2.80 -17.93
C GLU A 76 -0.05 2.12 -19.21
N PRO A 77 -0.62 0.89 -19.17
CA PRO A 77 -1.20 0.28 -20.37
C PRO A 77 -2.32 1.10 -21.02
N ALA A 78 -3.10 1.86 -20.24
CA ALA A 78 -4.13 2.74 -20.79
C ALA A 78 -3.52 3.96 -21.50
N ARG A 79 -2.45 4.54 -20.93
CA ARG A 79 -1.69 5.63 -21.55
C ARG A 79 -1.09 5.20 -22.90
N SER A 80 -0.40 4.07 -22.87
CA SER A 80 0.20 3.45 -24.06
C SER A 80 -0.84 3.14 -25.14
N LEU A 81 -2.05 2.69 -24.76
CA LEU A 81 -3.14 2.45 -25.70
C LEU A 81 -3.65 3.74 -26.36
N LEU A 82 -3.83 4.83 -25.59
CA LEU A 82 -4.26 6.13 -26.13
C LEU A 82 -3.28 6.65 -27.18
N ILE A 83 -1.98 6.62 -26.87
CA ILE A 83 -0.92 7.02 -27.82
C ILE A 83 -1.02 6.21 -29.11
N LYS A 84 -1.21 4.88 -29.00
CA LYS A 84 -1.37 4.01 -30.17
C LYS A 84 -2.64 4.31 -30.98
N MET A 85 -3.69 4.81 -30.34
CA MET A 85 -4.92 5.25 -31.00
C MET A 85 -4.80 6.65 -31.61
N GLY A 86 -3.66 7.33 -31.47
CA GLY A 86 -3.46 8.71 -31.95
C GLY A 86 -4.03 9.77 -31.00
N GLU A 87 -4.37 9.39 -29.76
CA GLU A 87 -4.94 10.26 -28.75
C GLU A 87 -3.84 10.75 -27.79
N GLU A 88 -3.92 12.01 -27.37
CA GLU A 88 -3.01 12.55 -26.36
C GLU A 88 -3.45 12.08 -24.95
N PRO A 89 -2.61 11.31 -24.22
CA PRO A 89 -2.95 10.83 -22.90
C PRO A 89 -2.93 11.99 -21.89
N PRO A 90 -3.93 12.09 -20.99
CA PRO A 90 -3.95 13.12 -19.96
C PRO A 90 -2.76 12.96 -19.00
N GLU A 91 -2.30 14.03 -18.37
CA GLU A 91 -1.29 13.91 -17.30
C GLU A 91 -1.81 13.06 -16.14
N ALA A 92 -0.98 12.12 -15.67
CA ALA A 92 -1.31 11.28 -14.54
C ALA A 92 -1.29 12.11 -13.25
N GLY A 93 -2.28 11.92 -12.39
CA GLY A 93 -2.29 12.53 -11.07
C GLY A 93 -1.35 11.84 -10.09
N GLU A 94 -1.45 12.22 -8.82
CA GLU A 94 -0.83 11.47 -7.72
C GLU A 94 -1.89 10.64 -7.00
N CYS A 95 -1.54 9.44 -6.52
CA CYS A 95 -2.47 8.60 -5.77
C CYS A 95 -3.03 9.32 -4.54
N TYR A 96 -4.34 9.47 -4.47
CA TYR A 96 -5.05 10.21 -3.42
C TYR A 96 -4.76 9.69 -2.01
N LEU A 97 -4.55 8.38 -1.89
CA LEU A 97 -4.41 7.70 -0.60
C LEU A 97 -2.95 7.54 -0.16
N CYS A 98 -2.06 7.08 -1.04
CA CYS A 98 -0.68 6.76 -0.65
C CYS A 98 0.36 7.77 -1.13
N GLN A 99 0.03 8.72 -2.01
CA GLN A 99 1.00 9.74 -2.48
C GLN A 99 2.36 9.14 -2.89
N GLY A 100 2.33 8.08 -3.71
CA GLY A 100 3.54 7.39 -4.19
C GLY A 100 4.28 6.52 -3.16
N VAL A 101 3.85 6.46 -1.89
CA VAL A 101 4.49 5.63 -0.85
C VAL A 101 4.63 4.16 -1.28
N MET A 102 3.64 3.61 -2.00
CA MET A 102 3.66 2.21 -2.44
C MET A 102 4.79 1.90 -3.45
N GLU A 103 5.38 2.91 -4.08
CA GLU A 103 6.53 2.77 -4.99
C GLU A 103 7.86 2.85 -4.23
N ARG A 104 7.85 3.37 -2.99
CA ARG A 104 9.03 3.57 -2.14
C ARG A 104 9.18 2.51 -1.04
N LEU A 105 8.52 1.35 -1.18
CA LEU A 105 8.55 0.29 -0.17
C LEU A 105 9.96 -0.26 0.07
N ASP A 106 10.76 -0.38 -1.00
CA ASP A 106 12.14 -0.87 -0.89
C ASP A 106 13.04 0.16 -0.19
N GLU A 107 12.84 1.46 -0.46
CA GLU A 107 13.54 2.54 0.23
C GLU A 107 13.23 2.54 1.74
N LEU A 108 11.95 2.46 2.11
CA LEU A 108 11.51 2.38 3.51
C LEU A 108 12.05 1.14 4.22
N ALA A 109 12.12 0.00 3.51
CA ALA A 109 12.72 -1.22 4.06
C ALA A 109 14.23 -1.06 4.29
N THR A 110 14.97 -0.43 3.37
CA THR A 110 16.40 -0.15 3.55
C THR A 110 16.64 0.74 4.76
N ARG A 111 15.85 1.81 4.93
CA ARG A 111 15.96 2.69 6.12
C ARG A 111 15.66 1.97 7.42
N ALA A 112 14.71 1.04 7.40
CA ALA A 112 14.43 0.18 8.55
C ALA A 112 15.62 -0.74 8.89
N LEU A 113 16.30 -1.28 7.88
CA LEU A 113 17.50 -2.12 8.06
C LEU A 113 18.69 -1.34 8.61
N GLU A 114 18.91 -0.12 8.10
CA GLU A 114 19.95 0.79 8.59
C GLU A 114 19.71 1.17 10.06
N ALA A 115 18.46 1.42 10.45
CA ALA A 115 18.14 1.77 11.83
C ALA A 115 18.51 0.65 12.82
N VAL A 116 18.32 -0.62 12.44
CA VAL A 116 18.56 -1.77 13.34
C VAL A 116 19.98 -2.33 13.29
N SER A 117 20.90 -1.74 12.51
CA SER A 117 22.25 -2.29 12.29
C SER A 117 23.06 -2.45 13.57
N ASP A 118 22.86 -1.55 14.52
CA ASP A 118 23.66 -1.46 15.75
C ASP A 118 23.10 -2.31 16.90
N TYR A 119 22.04 -3.09 16.63
CA TYR A 119 21.34 -3.86 17.65
C TYR A 119 21.46 -5.37 17.46
N GLU A 120 21.67 -6.06 18.57
CA GLU A 120 21.50 -7.51 18.67
C GLU A 120 20.07 -7.84 19.11
N PHE A 121 19.37 -8.63 18.30
CA PHE A 121 17.98 -9.02 18.56
C PHE A 121 17.64 -10.33 17.83
N SER A 122 16.65 -11.06 18.31
CA SER A 122 16.18 -12.32 17.74
C SER A 122 14.81 -12.19 17.05
N SER A 123 14.01 -11.19 17.40
CA SER A 123 12.69 -10.94 16.83
C SER A 123 12.44 -9.46 16.61
N PHE A 124 11.59 -9.13 15.64
CA PHE A 124 11.20 -7.73 15.40
C PHE A 124 9.74 -7.60 15.00
N LEU A 125 9.24 -6.38 15.01
CA LEU A 125 7.92 -6.00 14.50
C LEU A 125 8.06 -4.75 13.64
N VAL A 126 7.35 -4.68 12.51
CA VAL A 126 7.23 -3.46 11.71
C VAL A 126 5.88 -2.80 11.99
N GLY A 127 5.91 -1.68 12.69
CA GLY A 127 4.77 -0.80 12.93
C GLY A 127 4.72 0.33 11.91
N ILE A 128 3.51 0.75 11.55
CA ILE A 128 3.29 1.92 10.69
C ILE A 128 2.54 2.98 11.49
N ARG A 129 3.08 4.20 11.47
CA ARG A 129 2.44 5.41 11.99
C ARG A 129 1.95 6.24 10.81
N LEU A 130 0.64 6.31 10.63
CA LEU A 130 0.04 7.17 9.61
C LEU A 130 -0.31 8.53 10.21
N PRO A 131 -0.17 9.63 9.46
CA PRO A 131 -0.72 10.92 9.86
C PRO A 131 -2.26 10.88 9.77
N ALA A 132 -2.92 11.67 10.62
CA ALA A 132 -4.39 11.69 10.74
C ALA A 132 -5.10 11.88 9.39
N TRP A 133 -4.61 12.82 8.57
CA TRP A 133 -5.20 13.09 7.25
C TRP A 133 -5.23 11.86 6.33
N ALA A 134 -4.26 10.94 6.45
CA ALA A 134 -4.19 9.75 5.59
C ALA A 134 -5.23 8.71 6.01
N GLU A 135 -5.47 8.56 7.32
CA GLU A 135 -6.53 7.71 7.85
C GLU A 135 -7.91 8.28 7.49
N GLU A 136 -8.10 9.59 7.69
CA GLU A 136 -9.35 10.29 7.35
C GLU A 136 -9.72 10.16 5.87
N ARG A 137 -8.74 10.29 4.95
CA ARG A 137 -8.97 10.10 3.51
C ARG A 137 -9.42 8.69 3.17
N GLU A 138 -8.83 7.68 3.82
CA GLU A 138 -9.22 6.28 3.61
C GLU A 138 -10.64 6.02 4.12
N ASP A 139 -10.96 6.50 5.32
CA ASP A 139 -12.28 6.34 5.91
C ASP A 139 -13.36 7.06 5.09
N GLN A 140 -13.10 8.29 4.65
CA GLN A 140 -14.00 9.05 3.79
C GLN A 140 -14.28 8.30 2.47
N LEU A 141 -13.24 7.81 1.81
CA LEU A 141 -13.38 7.05 0.57
C LEU A 141 -14.20 5.77 0.78
N ARG A 142 -13.98 5.04 1.88
CA ARG A 142 -14.73 3.80 2.13
C ARG A 142 -16.19 4.06 2.43
N ALA A 143 -16.47 5.12 3.20
CA ALA A 143 -17.83 5.53 3.53
C ALA A 143 -18.61 5.97 2.28
N GLU A 144 -17.99 6.76 1.39
CA GLU A 144 -18.65 7.26 0.17
C GLU A 144 -19.05 6.13 -0.80
N PHE A 145 -18.26 5.06 -0.90
CA PHE A 145 -18.47 3.99 -1.89
C PHE A 145 -18.97 2.67 -1.30
N GLY A 146 -19.27 2.64 0.02
CA GLY A 146 -19.73 1.44 0.72
C GLY A 146 -18.75 0.27 0.55
N VAL A 147 -17.48 0.52 0.85
CA VAL A 147 -16.41 -0.49 0.73
C VAL A 147 -16.36 -1.31 2.02
N GLU A 148 -16.85 -2.55 1.95
CA GLU A 148 -16.92 -3.46 3.11
C GLU A 148 -15.69 -4.38 3.23
N HIS A 149 -14.98 -4.59 2.12
CA HIS A 149 -13.96 -5.64 1.97
C HIS A 149 -12.52 -5.10 1.95
N GLY A 150 -12.33 -3.88 2.48
CA GLY A 150 -11.09 -3.12 2.37
C GLY A 150 -10.03 -3.49 3.42
N GLU A 151 -8.77 -3.63 3.01
CA GLU A 151 -7.60 -3.67 3.92
C GLU A 151 -7.04 -2.26 4.11
N GLY A 152 -6.78 -1.85 5.36
CA GLY A 152 -6.25 -0.51 5.69
C GLY A 152 -4.84 -0.28 5.15
N LEU A 153 -4.53 0.97 4.78
CA LEU A 153 -3.20 1.34 4.27
C LEU A 153 -2.09 0.99 5.29
N ARG A 154 -2.36 1.19 6.59
CA ARG A 154 -1.44 0.85 7.69
C ARG A 154 -1.04 -0.62 7.66
N ASN A 155 -2.01 -1.51 7.51
CA ASN A 155 -1.80 -2.96 7.54
C ASN A 155 -1.06 -3.43 6.27
N GLU A 156 -1.44 -2.89 5.12
CA GLU A 156 -0.77 -3.20 3.86
C GLU A 156 0.71 -2.80 3.88
N LEU A 157 1.01 -1.58 4.32
CA LEU A 157 2.38 -1.09 4.44
C LEU A 157 3.20 -1.91 5.44
N SER A 158 2.63 -2.21 6.62
CA SER A 158 3.28 -3.04 7.64
C SER A 158 3.63 -4.42 7.08
N ARG A 159 2.69 -5.06 6.37
CA ARG A 159 2.88 -6.37 5.75
C ARG A 159 3.94 -6.34 4.65
N GLU A 160 3.88 -5.37 3.74
CA GLU A 160 4.76 -5.31 2.58
C GLU A 160 6.20 -4.91 2.93
N ILE A 161 6.37 -3.98 3.88
CA ILE A 161 7.69 -3.63 4.41
C ILE A 161 8.22 -4.77 5.29
N GLY A 162 7.37 -5.35 6.14
CA GLY A 162 7.72 -6.48 6.99
C GLY A 162 8.28 -7.68 6.21
N LYS A 163 7.66 -8.05 5.08
CA LYS A 163 8.17 -9.12 4.18
C LYS A 163 9.59 -8.82 3.66
N ARG A 164 9.86 -7.57 3.28
CA ARG A 164 11.17 -7.13 2.75
C ARG A 164 12.24 -7.16 3.84
N VAL A 165 11.92 -6.60 5.00
CA VAL A 165 12.83 -6.58 6.17
C VAL A 165 13.10 -8.00 6.67
N MET A 166 12.09 -8.87 6.75
CA MET A 166 12.23 -10.27 7.14
C MET A 166 13.14 -11.04 6.19
N LYS A 167 12.98 -10.84 4.88
CA LYS A 167 13.83 -11.47 3.86
C LYS A 167 15.30 -11.05 3.99
N ALA A 168 15.57 -9.81 4.38
CA ALA A 168 16.92 -9.29 4.55
C ALA A 168 17.57 -9.70 5.89
N LEU A 169 16.82 -9.68 6.99
CA LEU A 169 17.36 -10.02 8.32
C LEU A 169 17.39 -11.52 8.62
N GLY A 170 16.51 -12.31 7.99
CA GLY A 170 16.34 -13.73 8.32
C GLY A 170 15.77 -13.99 9.73
N LYS A 171 15.26 -12.95 10.41
CA LYS A 171 14.68 -13.02 11.76
C LYS A 171 13.16 -13.11 11.69
N PRO A 172 12.49 -13.82 12.61
CA PRO A 172 11.04 -13.90 12.65
C PRO A 172 10.38 -12.57 13.06
N VAL A 173 9.19 -12.33 12.50
CA VAL A 173 8.30 -11.25 12.95
C VAL A 173 7.49 -11.72 14.16
N GLU A 174 7.55 -10.98 15.27
CA GLU A 174 6.82 -11.29 16.51
C GLU A 174 5.89 -10.12 16.87
N HIS A 175 4.59 -10.39 17.03
CA HIS A 175 3.56 -9.37 17.25
C HIS A 175 3.30 -9.05 18.71
N ARG A 176 3.56 -10.00 19.63
CA ARG A 176 3.24 -9.81 21.06
C ARG A 176 4.39 -9.21 21.84
N LYS A 177 5.59 -9.74 21.68
CA LYS A 177 6.77 -9.35 22.45
C LYS A 177 8.02 -9.34 21.55
N PRO A 178 8.09 -8.40 20.59
CA PRO A 178 9.29 -8.24 19.79
C PRO A 178 10.44 -7.69 20.63
N ASP A 179 11.68 -8.06 20.28
CA ASP A 179 12.86 -7.43 20.86
C ASP A 179 13.00 -5.98 20.38
N ILE A 180 12.64 -5.73 19.11
CA ILE A 180 12.63 -4.39 18.51
C ILE A 180 11.33 -4.18 17.72
N ALA A 181 10.61 -3.10 18.02
CA ALA A 181 9.55 -2.59 17.16
C ALA A 181 10.08 -1.41 16.33
N ILE A 182 10.12 -1.62 15.01
CA ILE A 182 10.51 -0.63 14.00
C ILE A 182 9.25 0.12 13.59
N ILE A 183 9.11 1.37 14.03
CA ILE A 183 7.96 2.22 13.70
C ILE A 183 8.34 3.14 12.56
N ILE A 184 7.65 3.00 11.43
CA ILE A 184 7.92 3.77 10.21
C ILE A 184 6.76 4.75 9.99
N GLU A 185 7.10 6.02 9.78
CA GLU A 185 6.17 7.02 9.27
C GLU A 185 6.36 7.15 7.74
N PRO A 186 5.48 6.58 6.91
CA PRO A 186 5.77 6.31 5.51
C PRO A 186 5.82 7.57 4.64
N PHE A 187 5.14 8.66 5.04
CA PHE A 187 5.11 9.90 4.26
C PHE A 187 6.34 10.78 4.50
N SER A 188 6.81 10.88 5.75
CA SER A 188 8.06 11.57 6.11
C SER A 188 9.29 10.68 5.90
N GLY A 189 9.07 9.36 5.87
CA GLY A 189 10.09 8.33 5.86
C GLY A 189 10.79 8.13 7.21
N GLN A 190 10.42 8.87 8.26
CA GLN A 190 11.06 8.73 9.57
C GLN A 190 10.92 7.30 10.11
N VAL A 191 12.00 6.82 10.73
CA VAL A 191 12.06 5.50 11.37
C VAL A 191 12.42 5.71 12.83
N GLU A 192 11.59 5.17 13.72
CA GLU A 192 11.78 5.16 15.16
C GLU A 192 11.91 3.71 15.63
N LEU A 193 12.84 3.45 16.55
CA LEU A 193 13.01 2.14 17.15
C LEU A 193 12.53 2.15 18.59
N GLN A 194 11.69 1.17 18.92
CA GLN A 194 11.33 0.84 20.29
C GLN A 194 12.00 -0.47 20.67
N VAL A 195 13.04 -0.38 21.50
CA VAL A 195 13.84 -1.54 21.94
C VAL A 195 13.31 -2.01 23.28
N SER A 196 12.97 -3.30 23.35
CA SER A 196 12.50 -3.93 24.58
C SER A 196 13.62 -3.98 25.62
N PRO A 197 13.35 -3.59 26.89
CA PRO A 197 14.38 -3.57 27.92
C PRO A 197 14.83 -4.99 28.29
N VAL A 198 16.13 -5.14 28.53
CA VAL A 198 16.71 -6.37 29.09
C VAL A 198 16.82 -6.20 30.60
N PHE A 199 16.33 -7.18 31.35
CA PHE A 199 16.41 -7.20 32.80
C PHE A 199 17.57 -8.07 33.25
N VAL A 200 18.56 -7.47 33.94
CA VAL A 200 19.67 -8.20 34.54
C VAL A 200 19.37 -8.41 36.03
N ALA A 201 19.34 -9.67 36.46
CA ALA A 201 19.15 -10.04 37.86
C ALA A 201 20.43 -10.68 38.41
N GLY A 202 20.80 -10.30 39.64
CA GLY A 202 21.97 -10.82 40.31
C GLY A 202 21.89 -10.61 41.82
N ARG A 203 22.86 -11.16 42.54
CA ARG A 203 23.07 -10.90 43.97
C ARG A 203 24.43 -10.27 44.13
N TYR A 204 24.52 -9.21 44.93
CA TYR A 204 25.80 -8.60 45.28
C TYR A 204 26.05 -8.73 46.79
N ARG A 205 27.31 -8.86 47.18
CA ARG A 205 27.75 -8.80 48.58
C ARG A 205 28.26 -7.39 48.87
N LYS A 206 27.62 -6.65 49.76
CA LYS A 206 28.15 -5.39 50.30
C LYS A 206 29.19 -5.70 51.37
N LEU A 207 30.48 -5.60 51.03
CA LEU A 207 31.59 -5.99 51.91
C LEU A 207 32.09 -4.87 52.84
N VAL A 208 31.79 -3.61 52.52
CA VAL A 208 32.21 -2.44 53.30
C VAL A 208 30.98 -1.62 53.71
N ARG A 209 30.94 -1.18 54.97
CA ARG A 209 29.91 -0.26 55.47
C ARG A 209 30.26 1.17 55.06
N GLY A 210 29.26 1.84 54.48
CA GLY A 210 29.19 3.22 54.05
C GLY A 210 27.72 3.54 53.81
#